data_AF-A0A1H1RIB0-F1
#
_entry.id   AF-A0A1H1RIB0-F1
#
_cell.length_a   1.000
_cell.length_b   1.000
_cell.length_c   1.000
_cell.angle_alpha   90.00
_cell.angle_beta   90.00
_cell.angle_gamma   90.00
#
_symmetry.space_group_name_H-M   'P 1'
#
loop_
_entity.id
_entity.type
_entity.pdbx_description
1 polymer ?
#
loop_
_entity_poly.entity_id
_entity_poly.type
_entity_poly.pdbx_seq_one_letter_code
_entity_poly.pdbx_strand_id
1 'polypeptide(L)'
;MKEEFERFGLKNFASIIIISEIIGAIGLLFGLVYNTLLIISSLGFSVLMLAGLVIRIKLKDNIWIALPAFLLLVLNAYIFWAAIN
;
A
#
# COMPACT_ATOMS: atom_id res chain seq x y z
N MET A 1 -16.94 4.72 -8.64
CA MET A 1 -15.71 5.45 -8.25
C MET A 1 -15.97 6.63 -7.31
N LYS A 2 -16.75 7.67 -7.64
CA LYS A 2 -17.05 8.77 -6.69
C LYS A 2 -17.83 8.29 -5.45
N GLU A 3 -18.79 7.39 -5.66
CA GLU A 3 -19.66 6.87 -4.60
C GLU A 3 -18.93 5.94 -3.62
N GLU A 4 -17.95 5.16 -4.08
CA GLU A 4 -17.10 4.35 -3.19
C GLU A 4 -16.25 5.25 -2.30
N PHE A 5 -15.60 6.28 -2.84
CA PHE A 5 -14.78 7.19 -2.03
C PHE A 5 -15.58 8.03 -1.02
N GLU A 6 -16.85 8.35 -1.31
CA GLU A 6 -17.78 8.92 -0.33
C GLU A 6 -18.17 7.90 0.74
N ARG A 7 -18.42 6.64 0.36
CA ARG A 7 -18.70 5.54 1.28
C ARG A 7 -17.49 5.22 2.18
N PHE A 8 -16.27 5.39 1.68
CA PHE A 8 -15.02 5.25 2.41
C PHE A 8 -14.69 6.48 3.29
N GLY A 9 -15.35 7.63 3.10
CA GLY A 9 -15.01 8.89 3.80
C GLY A 9 -13.63 9.43 3.42
N LEU A 10 -13.01 8.89 2.37
CA LEU A 10 -11.61 9.11 2.00
C LEU A 10 -11.45 10.04 0.80
N LYS A 11 -12.52 10.68 0.33
CA LYS A 11 -12.52 11.55 -0.86
C LYS A 11 -11.37 12.57 -0.90
N ASN A 12 -11.01 13.14 0.25
CA ASN A 12 -9.89 14.09 0.37
C ASN A 12 -8.51 13.41 0.47
N PHE A 13 -8.44 12.19 1.02
CA PHE A 13 -7.20 11.42 1.13
C PHE A 13 -6.90 10.60 -0.13
N ALA A 14 -7.88 10.39 -0.99
CA ALA A 14 -7.76 9.67 -2.26
C ALA A 14 -6.59 10.19 -3.10
N SER A 15 -6.52 11.52 -3.29
CA SER A 15 -5.45 12.15 -4.06
C SER A 15 -4.09 11.96 -3.41
N ILE A 16 -4.01 12.06 -2.07
CA ILE A 16 -2.76 11.85 -1.32
C ILE A 16 -2.30 10.41 -1.46
N ILE A 17 -3.21 9.44 -1.35
CA ILE A 17 -2.91 8.01 -1.48
C ILE A 17 -2.39 7.71 -2.88
N ILE A 18 -3.07 8.19 -3.93
CA ILE A 18 -2.66 7.97 -5.32
C ILE A 18 -1.26 8.56 -5.57
N ILE A 19 -1.00 9.79 -5.11
CA ILE A 19 0.32 10.41 -5.25
C ILE A 19 1.37 9.59 -4.48
N SER A 20 1.05 9.14 -3.26
CA SER A 20 1.98 8.36 -2.44
C SER A 20 2.25 6.96 -3.00
N GLU A 21 1.26 6.31 -3.61
CA GLU A 21 1.45 5.03 -4.32
C GLU A 21 2.33 5.22 -5.56
N ILE A 22 2.14 6.28 -6.34
CA ILE A 22 2.99 6.57 -7.50
C ILE A 22 4.44 6.80 -7.06
N ILE A 23 4.65 7.64 -6.04
CA ILE A 23 5.98 7.93 -5.50
C ILE A 23 6.63 6.65 -4.95
N GLY A 24 5.89 5.85 -4.19
CA GLY A 24 6.41 4.59 -3.65
C GLY A 24 6.69 3.54 -4.72
N ALA A 25 5.93 3.51 -5.82
CA ALA A 25 6.12 2.55 -6.91
C ALA A 25 7.38 2.89 -7.71
N ILE A 26 7.60 4.19 -7.95
CA ILE A 26 8.85 4.71 -8.49
C ILE A 26 10.00 4.39 -7.53
N GLY A 27 9.81 4.58 -6.22
CA GLY A 27 10.80 4.24 -5.20
C GLY A 27 11.16 2.75 -5.15
N LEU A 28 10.20 1.85 -5.36
CA LEU A 28 10.43 0.41 -5.50
C LEU A 28 11.20 0.07 -6.78
N LEU A 29 10.85 0.69 -7.92
CA LEU A 29 11.56 0.53 -9.19
C LEU A 29 13.02 0.93 -9.10
N PHE A 30 13.31 2.09 -8.52
CA PHE A 30 14.69 2.55 -8.31
C PHE A 30 15.38 1.85 -7.13
N GLY A 31 14.61 1.34 -6.16
CA GLY A 31 15.08 0.58 -5.02
C GLY A 31 15.72 -0.76 -5.41
N LEU A 32 15.32 -1.36 -6.53
CA LEU A 32 15.98 -2.56 -7.05
C LEU A 32 17.47 -2.35 -7.36
N VAL A 33 17.89 -1.10 -7.59
CA VAL A 33 19.29 -0.71 -7.80
C VAL A 33 19.96 -0.28 -6.49
N TYR A 34 19.19 0.25 -5.53
CA TYR A 34 19.67 0.76 -4.25
C TYR A 34 18.88 0.17 -3.07
N ASN A 35 19.48 -0.78 -2.33
CA ASN A 35 18.83 -1.45 -1.20
C ASN A 35 18.21 -0.48 -0.18
N THR A 36 18.85 0.66 0.10
CA THR A 36 18.32 1.65 1.05
C THR A 36 16.98 2.25 0.58
N LEU A 37 16.81 2.50 -0.71
CA LEU A 37 15.54 2.97 -1.27
C LEU A 37 14.48 1.86 -1.31
N LEU A 38 14.89 0.61 -1.52
CA LEU A 38 14.00 -0.55 -1.51
C LEU A 38 13.34 -0.71 -0.13
N ILE A 39 14.15 -0.61 0.93
CA ILE A 39 13.72 -0.67 2.34
C ILE A 39 12.68 0.41 2.63
N ILE A 40 12.97 1.67 2.30
CA ILE A 40 12.07 2.81 2.57
C ILE A 40 10.76 2.68 1.77
N SER A 41 10.87 2.25 0.51
CA SER A 41 9.73 2.18 -0.41
C SER A 41 8.80 1.02 -0.06
N SER A 42 9.33 -0.15 0.28
CA SER A 42 8.50 -1.29 0.71
C SER A 42 7.83 -1.03 2.07
N LEU A 43 8.50 -0.33 3.00
CA LEU A 43 7.90 0.12 4.25
C LEU A 43 6.72 1.07 3.99
N GLY A 44 6.93 2.08 3.13
CA GLY A 44 5.88 3.03 2.74
C GLY A 44 4.68 2.34 2.08
N PHE A 45 4.94 1.42 1.15
CA PHE A 45 3.88 0.62 0.51
C PHE A 45 3.14 -0.29 1.49
N SER A 46 3.86 -0.91 2.43
CA SER A 46 3.24 -1.77 3.44
C SER A 46 2.32 -0.99 4.38
N VAL A 47 2.69 0.24 4.76
CA VAL A 47 1.84 1.12 5.57
C VAL A 47 0.60 1.55 4.80
N LEU A 48 0.74 1.91 3.51
CA LEU A 48 -0.40 2.22 2.63
C LEU A 48 -1.36 1.03 2.48
N MET A 49 -0.82 -0.16 2.26
CA MET A 49 -1.59 -1.41 2.17
C MET A 49 -2.31 -1.74 3.50
N LEU A 50 -1.65 -1.55 4.65
CA LEU A 50 -2.26 -1.68 5.97
C LEU A 50 -3.44 -0.70 6.15
N ALA A 51 -3.24 0.58 5.83
CA ALA A 51 -4.30 1.57 5.92
C ALA A 51 -5.49 1.20 5.02
N GLY A 52 -5.23 0.77 3.79
CA GLY A 52 -6.25 0.27 2.87
C GLY A 52 -7.00 -0.95 3.41
N LEU A 53 -6.30 -1.90 4.04
CA LEU A 53 -6.88 -3.08 4.68
C LEU A 53 -7.77 -2.69 5.87
N VAL A 54 -7.30 -1.81 6.76
CA VAL A 54 -8.05 -1.31 7.92
C VAL A 54 -9.34 -0.62 7.49
N ILE A 55 -9.28 0.20 6.44
CA ILE A 55 -10.45 0.88 5.88
C ILE A 55 -11.46 -0.14 5.33
N ARG A 56 -11.00 -1.15 4.57
CA ARG A 56 -11.86 -2.24 4.05
C ARG A 56 -12.51 -3.06 5.17
N ILE A 57 -11.76 -3.38 6.24
CA ILE A 57 -12.28 -4.07 7.43
C ILE A 57 -13.34 -3.21 8.13
N LYS A 58 -13.08 -1.90 8.30
CA LYS A 58 -14.00 -0.96 8.93
C LYS A 58 -15.32 -0.81 8.18
N LEU A 59 -15.30 -0.98 6.86
CA LEU A 59 -16.48 -0.94 6.00
C LEU A 59 -17.16 -2.30 5.79
N LYS A 60 -16.70 -3.34 6.50
CA LYS A 60 -17.19 -4.71 6.39
C LYS A 60 -17.23 -5.21 4.94
N ASP A 61 -16.27 -4.81 4.13
CA ASP A 61 -16.14 -5.38 2.79
C ASP A 61 -15.75 -6.86 2.89
N ASN A 62 -16.20 -7.64 1.91
CA ASN A 62 -15.90 -9.07 1.84
C ASN A 62 -14.38 -9.31 1.95
N ILE A 63 -13.98 -10.29 2.76
CA ILE A 63 -12.58 -10.71 2.95
C ILE A 63 -11.89 -11.01 1.61
N TRP A 64 -12.63 -11.47 0.61
CA TRP A 64 -12.18 -11.65 -0.77
C TRP A 64 -11.65 -10.38 -1.43
N ILE A 65 -12.24 -9.22 -1.12
CA ILE A 65 -11.83 -7.90 -1.64
C ILE A 65 -10.62 -7.38 -0.85
N ALA A 66 -10.41 -7.81 0.40
CA ALA A 66 -9.24 -7.46 1.20
C ALA A 66 -8.02 -8.37 0.93
N LEU A 67 -8.23 -9.56 0.36
CA LEU A 67 -7.19 -10.55 0.04
C LEU A 67 -6.01 -9.99 -0.80
N PRO A 68 -6.23 -9.19 -1.87
CA PRO A 68 -5.14 -8.64 -2.67
C PRO A 68 -4.26 -7.70 -1.84
N ALA A 69 -4.88 -6.90 -0.98
CA ALA A 69 -4.16 -5.96 -0.12
C ALA A 69 -3.34 -6.70 0.94
N PHE A 70 -3.89 -7.78 1.51
CA PHE A 70 -3.16 -8.64 2.44
C PHE A 70 -1.95 -9.33 1.79
N LEU A 71 -2.12 -9.88 0.58
CA LEU A 71 -1.02 -10.51 -0.16
C LEU A 71 0.09 -9.52 -0.48
N LEU A 72 -0.26 -8.30 -0.92
CA LEU A 72 0.72 -7.26 -1.24
C LEU A 72 1.44 -6.73 0.01
N LEU A 73 0.78 -6.72 1.17
CA LEU A 73 1.42 -6.42 2.45
C LEU A 73 2.48 -7.48 2.79
N VAL A 74 2.14 -8.76 2.68
CA VAL A 74 3.08 -9.87 2.92
C VAL A 74 4.24 -9.82 1.92
N LEU A 75 3.96 -9.54 0.64
CA LEU A 75 4.99 -9.40 -0.40
C LEU A 75 5.96 -8.25 -0.10
N ASN A 76 5.45 -7.07 0.26
CA ASN A 76 6.31 -5.93 0.60
C ASN A 76 7.14 -6.18 1.87
N ALA A 77 6.60 -6.90 2.84
CA ALA A 77 7.33 -7.34 4.03
C ALA A 77 8.44 -8.36 3.69
N TYR A 78 8.20 -9.27 2.74
CA TYR A 78 9.23 -10.18 2.25
C TYR A 78 10.34 -9.44 1.50
N ILE A 79 9.98 -8.49 0.62
CA ILE A 79 10.95 -7.63 -0.08
C ILE A 79 11.78 -6.84 0.94
N PHE A 80 11.17 -6.34 2.01
CA PHE A 80 11.89 -5.66 3.09
C PHE A 80 12.94 -6.55 3.74
N TRP A 81 12.56 -7.78 4.09
CA TRP A 81 13.46 -8.75 4.69
C TRP A 81 14.62 -9.11 3.76
N ALA A 82 14.32 -9.34 2.48
CA ALA A 82 15.32 -9.64 1.45
C ALA A 82 16.25 -8.45 1.16
N ALA A 83 15.78 -7.21 1.34
CA ALA A 83 16.59 -6.01 1.17
C ALA A 83 17.59 -5.80 2.33
N ILE A 84 17.26 -6.31 3.52
CA ILE A 84 18.04 -6.12 4.75
C ILE A 84 19.10 -7.22 4.97
N ASN A 85 18.90 -8.39 4.35
CA ASN A 85 19.74 -9.58 4.51
C ASN A 85 20.54 -9.88 3.24
#